data_AF-A0A158D5T7-F1
#
_entry.id   AF-A0A158D5T7-F1
#
_cell.length_a   1.000
_cell.length_b   1.000
_cell.length_c   1.000
_cell.angle_alpha   90.00
_cell.angle_beta   90.00
_cell.angle_gamma   90.00
#
_symmetry.space_group_name_H-M   'P 1'
#
loop_
_entity.id
_entity.type
_entity.pdbx_description
1 polymer ?
#
loop_
_entity_poly.entity_id
_entity_poly.type
_entity_poly.pdbx_seq_one_letter_code
_entity_poly.pdbx_strand_id
1 'polypeptide(L)' 'MSDASLKAWAAKLGIDVSDALLAGVAALLDTMQASASQLAVALAETESEAGDEPRG' A
#
# COMPACT_ATOMS: atom_id res chain seq x y z
N MET A 1 3.76 8.24 8.29
CA MET A 1 3.37 7.57 9.56
C MET A 1 4.46 7.82 10.59
N SER A 2 4.16 7.89 11.91
CA SER A 2 5.22 8.07 12.92
C SER A 2 5.84 6.73 13.35
N ASP A 3 7.10 6.74 13.79
CA ASP A 3 7.81 5.53 14.27
C ASP A 3 7.07 4.82 15.40
N ALA A 4 6.49 5.58 16.33
CA ALA A 4 5.68 5.03 17.42
C ALA A 4 4.43 4.31 16.88
N SER A 5 3.80 4.87 15.85
CA SER A 5 2.67 4.23 15.18
C SER A 5 3.09 2.94 14.47
N LEU A 6 4.28 2.92 13.85
CA LEU A 6 4.84 1.76 13.17
C LEU A 6 5.15 0.62 14.12
N LYS A 7 5.81 0.92 15.24
CA LYS A 7 6.05 -0.07 16.31
C LYS A 7 4.75 -0.61 16.89
N ALA A 8 3.78 0.27 17.17
CA ALA A 8 2.49 -0.16 17.72
C ALA A 8 1.71 -1.05 16.75
N TRP A 9 1.77 -0.76 15.44
CA TRP A 9 1.16 -1.60 14.42
C TRP A 9 1.88 -2.95 14.28
N ALA A 10 3.22 -2.95 14.23
CA ALA A 10 4.00 -4.18 14.15
C ALA A 10 3.78 -5.08 15.39
N ALA A 11 3.72 -4.49 16.59
CA ALA A 11 3.44 -5.20 17.82
C ALA A 11 2.06 -5.88 17.81
N LYS A 12 1.02 -5.27 17.21
CA LYS A 12 -0.29 -5.91 17.02
C LYS A 12 -0.23 -7.16 16.14
N LEU A 13 0.76 -7.25 15.26
CA LEU A 13 1.04 -8.41 14.41
C LEU A 13 1.99 -9.42 15.08
N GLY A 14 2.41 -9.18 16.32
CA GLY A 14 3.39 -10.00 17.01
C GLY A 14 4.81 -9.86 16.47
N ILE A 15 5.09 -8.78 15.72
CA ILE A 15 6.39 -8.51 15.13
C ILE A 15 7.10 -7.49 16.01
N ASP A 16 8.28 -7.88 16.52
CA ASP A 16 9.19 -6.94 17.15
C ASP A 16 10.10 -6.30 16.08
N VAL A 17 10.03 -4.98 15.95
CA VAL A 17 10.80 -4.22 14.97
C VAL A 17 11.85 -3.39 15.69
N SER A 18 13.10 -3.75 15.47
CA SER A 18 14.26 -3.00 15.96
C SER A 18 14.27 -1.58 15.41
N ASP A 19 14.70 -0.62 16.24
CA ASP A 19 14.76 0.80 15.92
C ASP A 19 15.61 1.09 14.68
N ALA A 20 16.67 0.30 14.48
CA ALA A 20 17.55 0.41 13.32
C ALA A 20 16.85 0.07 11.99
N LEU A 21 15.74 -0.67 12.03
CA LEU A 21 14.99 -1.10 10.85
C LEU A 21 13.78 -0.21 10.53
N LEU A 22 13.38 0.69 11.44
CA LEU A 22 12.15 1.49 11.30
C LEU A 22 12.12 2.29 10.00
N ALA A 23 13.23 2.96 9.67
CA ALA A 23 13.32 3.75 8.45
C ALA A 23 13.17 2.89 7.18
N GLY A 24 13.76 1.70 7.17
CA GLY A 24 13.65 0.76 6.06
C GLY A 24 12.24 0.18 5.92
N VAL A 25 11.60 -0.18 7.04
CA VAL A 25 10.23 -0.68 7.05
C VAL A 25 9.24 0.40 6.61
N ALA A 26 9.42 1.65 7.06
CA ALA A 26 8.61 2.77 6.61
C ALA A 26 8.72 2.99 5.10
N ALA A 27 9.94 3.04 4.56
CA ALA A 27 10.16 3.19 3.13
C ALA A 27 9.56 2.03 2.30
N LEU A 28 9.64 0.80 2.81
CA LEU A 28 9.03 -0.36 2.17
C LEU A 28 7.50 -0.26 2.14
N LEU A 29 6.87 0.12 3.25
CA LEU A 29 5.42 0.30 3.33
C LEU A 29 4.94 1.43 2.41
N ASP A 30 5.67 2.54 2.34
CA ASP A 30 5.37 3.64 1.42
C ASP A 30 5.44 3.17 -0.05
N THR A 31 6.45 2.36 -0.38
CA THR A 31 6.58 1.77 -1.73
C THR A 31 5.41 0.82 -2.03
N MET A 32 5.05 -0.05 -1.09
CA MET A 32 3.89 -0.95 -1.25
C MET A 32 2.59 -0.19 -1.42
N GLN A 33 2.40 0.90 -0.67
CA GLN A 33 1.22 1.76 -0.79
C GLN A 33 1.17 2.44 -2.16
N ALA A 34 2.29 2.94 -2.67
CA ALA A 34 2.39 3.52 -4.01
C ALA A 34 2.02 2.50 -5.09
N SER A 35 2.59 1.29 -5.03
CA SER A 35 2.26 0.21 -5.97
C SER A 35 0.80 -0.22 -5.88
N ALA A 36 0.23 -0.33 -4.68
CA ALA A 36 -1.18 -0.65 -4.50
C ALA A 36 -2.11 0.43 -5.09
N SER A 37 -1.73 1.70 -4.96
CA SER A 37 -2.47 2.82 -5.54
C SER A 37 -2.43 2.78 -7.07
N GLN A 38 -1.26 2.51 -7.65
CA GLN A 38 -1.11 2.35 -9.11
C GLN A 38 -1.94 1.18 -9.64
N LEU A 39 -1.93 0.04 -8.93
CA LEU A 39 -2.74 -1.12 -9.29
C LEU A 39 -4.24 -0.80 -9.22
N ALA A 40 -4.68 -0.09 -8.18
CA ALA A 40 -6.09 0.29 -8.02
C ALA A 40 -6.56 1.23 -9.15
N VAL A 41 -5.71 2.17 -9.58
CA VAL A 41 -5.99 3.04 -10.72
C VAL A 41 -6.09 2.23 -12.01
N ALA A 42 -5.09 1.40 -12.29
CA ALA A 42 -5.10 0.56 -13.50
C ALA A 42 -6.33 -0.36 -13.54
N LEU A 43 -6.75 -0.91 -12.39
CA LEU A 43 -7.96 -1.72 -12.30
C LEU A 43 -9.22 -0.89 -12.61
N ALA A 44 -9.35 0.29 -12.01
CA ALA A 44 -10.49 1.18 -12.26
C ALA A 44 -10.58 1.66 -13.72
N GLU A 45 -9.43 1.86 -14.38
CA GLU A 45 -9.37 2.16 -15.82
C GLU A 45 -9.86 0.97 -16.64
N THR A 46 -9.37 -0.25 -16.37
CA THR A 46 -9.83 -1.45 -17.08
C THR A 46 -11.31 -1.76 -16.87
N GLU A 47 -11.86 -1.48 -15.68
CA GLU A 47 -13.29 -1.64 -15.40
C GLU A 47 -14.15 -0.58 -16.10
N SER A 48 -13.62 0.62 -16.35
CA SER A 48 -14.32 1.68 -17.09
C SER A 48 -14.34 1.41 -18.60
N GLU A 49 -13.26 0.86 -19.16
CA GLU A 49 -13.18 0.51 -20.59
C GLU A 49 -14.08 -0.69 -20.96
N ALA A 50 -14.32 -1.63 -20.04
CA ALA A 50 -15.24 -2.75 -20.25
C ALA A 50 -16.73 -2.33 -20.32
N GLY A 51 -17.06 -1.09 -19.98
CA GLY A 51 -18.41 -0.51 -20.07
C GLY A 51 -18.70 0.23 -21.39
N ASP A 52 -17.69 0.42 -22.24
CA ASP A 52 -17.77 1.19 -23.49
C ASP A 52 -17.69 0.25 -24.72
N GLU A 53 -18.46 -0.83 -24.73
CA GLU A 53 -18.85 -1.46 -25.99
C GLU A 53 -19.99 -0.64 -26.59
N PRO A 54 -19.80 0.08 -27.72
CA PRO A 54 -20.89 0.75 -28.39
C PRO A 54 -21.85 -0.32 -28.91
N ARG A 55 -22.99 -0.47 -28.25
CA ARG A 55 -24.16 -1.13 -28.84
C ARG A 55 -24.75 -0.19 -29.88
N GLY A 56 -24.15 -0.15 -31.07
CA GLY A 56 -24.61 0.64 -32.21
C GLY A 56 -23.83 0.36 -33.48
#